data_AF-A0A9Q9EV46-F1
#
_entry.id   AF-A0A9Q9EV46-F1
#
_cell.length_a   1.000
_cell.length_b   1.000
_cell.length_c   1.000
_cell.angle_alpha   90.00
_cell.angle_beta   90.00
_cell.angle_gamma   90.00
#
_symmetry.space_group_name_H-M   'P 1'
#
loop_
_entity.id
_entity.type
_entity.pdbx_description
1 polymer ?
#
loop_
_entity_poly.entity_id
_entity_poly.type
_entity_poly.pdbx_seq_one_letter_code
_entity_poly.pdbx_strand_id
1 'polypeptide(L)' 'MTRDEFEERRNDFNDRAQERLARQEIENNEYKANLKEGKVSGLDKFIHGVNYILTGLIKNAENTLNNM' A
#
# COMPACT_ATOMS: atom_id res chain seq x y z
N MET A 1 -19.83 9.82 16.77
CA MET A 1 -19.06 8.58 16.65
C MET A 1 -18.70 8.13 18.06
N THR A 2 -19.09 6.93 18.44
CA THR A 2 -18.69 6.32 19.71
C THR A 2 -17.28 5.76 19.61
N ARG A 3 -16.66 5.39 20.75
CA ARG A 3 -15.33 4.75 20.73
C ARG A 3 -15.36 3.42 19.99
N ASP A 4 -16.42 2.64 20.18
CA ASP A 4 -16.58 1.32 19.55
C ASP A 4 -16.73 1.45 18.03
N GLU A 5 -17.50 2.43 17.55
CA GLU A 5 -17.61 2.75 16.11
C GLU A 5 -16.28 3.20 15.50
N PHE A 6 -15.42 3.86 16.28
CA PHE A 6 -14.08 4.24 15.82
C PHE A 6 -13.14 3.02 15.75
N GLU A 7 -13.14 2.17 16.78
CA GLU A 7 -12.31 0.96 16.82
C GLU A 7 -12.67 -0.01 15.69
N GLU A 8 -13.96 -0.19 15.39
CA GLU A 8 -14.42 -1.02 14.26
C GLU A 8 -13.91 -0.47 12.92
N ARG A 9 -14.04 0.84 12.69
CA ARG A 9 -13.57 1.49 11.45
C ARG A 9 -12.05 1.48 11.32
N ARG A 10 -11.31 1.59 12.43
CA ARG A 10 -9.85 1.45 12.45
C ARG A 10 -9.43 0.04 12.06
N ASN A 11 -10.08 -0.97 12.62
CA ASN A 11 -9.76 -2.37 12.29
C ASN A 11 -10.05 -2.68 10.82
N ASP A 12 -11.21 -2.28 10.29
CA ASP A 12 -11.54 -2.42 8.86
C ASP A 12 -10.57 -1.65 7.94
N PHE A 13 -10.06 -0.49 8.38
CA PHE A 13 -9.01 0.21 7.64
C PHE A 13 -7.69 -0.59 7.65
N ASN A 14 -7.25 -1.06 8.83
CA ASN A 14 -6.00 -1.80 8.99
C ASN A 14 -6.00 -3.10 8.17
N ASP A 15 -7.10 -3.85 8.19
CA ASP A 15 -7.20 -5.11 7.43
C ASP A 15 -7.04 -4.87 5.92
N ARG A 16 -7.72 -3.86 5.39
CA ARG A 16 -7.59 -3.47 3.97
C ARG A 16 -6.23 -2.89 3.63
N ALA A 17 -5.64 -2.12 4.55
CA ALA A 17 -4.31 -1.57 4.40
C ALA A 17 -3.28 -2.70 4.28
N GLN A 18 -3.30 -3.66 5.22
CA GLN A 18 -2.40 -4.82 5.22
C GLN A 18 -2.55 -5.66 3.95
N GLU A 19 -3.78 -5.94 3.51
CA GLU A 19 -4.00 -6.68 2.26
C GLU A 19 -3.44 -5.92 1.03
N ARG A 20 -3.59 -4.60 0.99
CA ARG A 20 -3.05 -3.76 -0.10
C ARG A 20 -1.52 -3.73 -0.07
N LEU A 21 -0.92 -3.63 1.12
CA LEU A 21 0.53 -3.65 1.31
C LEU A 21 1.13 -4.99 0.85
N ALA A 22 0.52 -6.11 1.23
CA ALA A 22 0.96 -7.44 0.84
C ALA A 22 0.87 -7.65 -0.69
N ARG A 23 -0.23 -7.25 -1.32
CA ARG A 23 -0.35 -7.31 -2.79
C ARG A 23 0.71 -6.48 -3.49
N GLN A 24 0.96 -5.29 -2.97
CA GLN A 24 1.94 -4.41 -3.57
C GLN A 24 3.38 -4.91 -3.42
N GLU A 25 3.69 -5.65 -2.37
CA GLU A 25 4.99 -6.32 -2.24
C GLU A 25 5.20 -7.34 -3.37
N ILE A 26 4.17 -8.12 -3.68
CA ILE A 26 4.19 -9.08 -4.80
C ILE A 26 4.39 -8.34 -6.14
N GLU A 27 3.56 -7.32 -6.41
CA GLU A 27 3.66 -6.51 -7.63
C GLU A 27 5.03 -5.83 -7.77
N ASN A 28 5.62 -5.37 -6.65
CA ASN A 28 6.95 -4.77 -6.64
C ASN A 28 8.06 -5.79 -6.97
N ASN A 29 7.94 -7.02 -6.50
CA ASN A 29 8.89 -8.09 -6.81
C ASN A 29 8.84 -8.46 -8.30
N GLU A 30 7.64 -8.59 -8.86
CA GLU A 30 7.43 -8.82 -10.29
C GLU A 30 7.96 -7.66 -11.13
N TYR A 31 7.64 -6.42 -10.74
CA TYR A 31 8.16 -5.23 -11.39
C TYR A 31 9.69 -5.19 -11.40
N LYS A 32 10.34 -5.49 -10.26
CA LYS A 32 11.81 -5.52 -10.16
C LYS A 32 12.42 -6.61 -11.04
N ALA A 33 11.80 -7.78 -11.14
CA ALA A 33 12.25 -8.85 -12.03
C ALA A 33 12.16 -8.38 -13.50
N ASN A 34 11.01 -7.86 -13.90
CA ASN A 34 10.80 -7.33 -15.26
C ASN A 34 11.74 -6.17 -15.58
N LEU A 35 12.07 -5.32 -14.59
CA LEU A 35 12.97 -4.19 -14.76
C LEU A 35 14.39 -4.67 -15.07
N LYS A 36 14.87 -5.71 -14.37
CA LYS A 36 16.17 -6.33 -14.62
C LYS A 36 16.23 -7.01 -15.99
N GLU A 37 15.12 -7.56 -16.46
CA GLU A 37 15.00 -8.17 -17.78
C GLU A 37 14.79 -7.15 -18.91
N GLY A 38 14.70 -5.85 -18.59
CA GLY A 38 14.47 -4.79 -19.58
C GLY A 38 13.05 -4.79 -20.18
N LYS A 39 12.09 -5.48 -19.54
CA LYS A 39 10.71 -5.65 -20.01
C LYS A 39 9.74 -4.56 -19.52
N VAL A 40 10.22 -3.58 -18.76
CA VAL A 40 9.39 -2.53 -18.15
C VAL A 40 9.32 -1.31 -19.05
N SER A 41 8.11 -0.92 -19.44
CA SER A 41 7.85 0.28 -20.24
C SER A 41 7.95 1.57 -19.40
N GLY A 42 7.99 2.74 -20.08
CA GLY A 42 7.95 4.03 -19.40
C GLY A 42 6.67 4.25 -18.58
N LEU A 43 5.53 3.74 -19.07
CA LEU A 43 4.25 3.80 -18.35
C LEU A 43 4.29 2.93 -17.10
N ASP A 44 4.88 1.74 -17.17
CA ASP A 44 5.02 0.85 -16.01
C ASP A 44 5.88 1.49 -14.91
N LYS A 45 6.94 2.22 -15.28
CA LYS A 45 7.75 2.99 -14.33
C LYS A 45 6.94 4.08 -13.64
N PHE A 46 6.10 4.79 -14.39
CA PHE A 46 5.23 5.81 -13.84
C PHE A 46 4.21 5.22 -12.86
N ILE A 47 3.51 4.15 -13.27
CA ILE A 47 2.51 3.47 -12.43
C ILE A 47 3.17 2.95 -11.14
N HIS A 48 4.34 2.33 -11.24
CA HIS A 48 5.09 1.87 -10.07
C HIS A 48 5.45 3.01 -9.11
N GLY A 49 5.87 4.17 -9.64
CA GLY A 49 6.15 5.36 -8.83
C GLY A 49 4.92 5.90 -8.10
N VAL A 50 3.77 5.99 -8.78
CA VAL A 50 2.50 6.40 -8.16
C VAL A 50 2.10 5.42 -7.06
N ASN A 51 2.14 4.11 -7.36
CA ASN A 51 1.82 3.07 -6.40
C ASN A 51 2.72 3.15 -5.17
N TYR A 52 4.03 3.38 -5.33
CA TYR A 52 4.98 3.53 -4.23
C TYR A 52 4.61 4.69 -3.27
N ILE A 53 4.19 5.84 -3.82
CA ILE A 53 3.75 6.98 -3.02
C ILE A 53 2.48 6.63 -2.24
N LEU A 54 1.50 6.02 -2.90
CA LEU A 54 0.24 5.62 -2.27
C LEU A 54 0.45 4.63 -1.11
N THR A 55 1.39 3.68 -1.25
CA THR A 55 1.80 2.78 -0.14
C THR A 55 2.28 3.56 1.06
N GLY A 56 3.14 4.57 0.83
CA GLY A 56 3.72 5.38 1.88
C GLY A 56 2.63 6.11 2.67
N LEU A 57 1.62 6.63 1.97
CA LEU A 57 0.46 7.26 2.60
C LEU A 57 -0.37 6.27 3.42
N ILE A 58 -0.62 5.07 2.91
CA ILE A 58 -1.36 4.01 3.63
C ILE A 58 -0.61 3.64 4.91
N LYS A 59 0.70 3.39 4.83
CA LYS A 59 1.52 3.06 6.02
C LYS A 59 1.51 4.17 7.07
N ASN A 60 1.61 5.44 6.64
CA ASN A 60 1.55 6.57 7.57
C ASN A 60 0.17 6.73 8.21
N ALA A 61 -0.90 6.54 7.44
CA ALA A 61 -2.28 6.59 7.95
C ALA A 61 -2.52 5.47 8.98
N GLU A 62 -2.11 4.24 8.66
CA GLU A 62 -2.19 3.09 9.57
C GLU A 62 -1.42 3.36 10.88
N ASN A 63 -0.17 3.83 10.77
CA ASN A 63 0.65 4.16 11.93
C ASN A 63 0.05 5.31 12.77
N THR A 64 -0.57 6.30 12.13
CA THR A 64 -1.23 7.41 12.84
C THR A 64 -2.46 6.89 13.59
N LEU A 65 -3.31 6.10 12.94
CA LEU A 65 -4.53 5.55 13.55
C LEU A 65 -4.24 4.57 14.69
N ASN A 66 -3.13 3.84 14.62
CA ASN A 66 -2.73 2.88 15.66
C ASN A 66 -2.08 3.55 16.88
N ASN A 67 -1.56 4.77 16.74
CA ASN A 67 -0.91 5.54 17.82
C ASN A 67 -1.81 6.67 18.37
N MET A 68 -3.07 6.75 17.95
CA MET A 68 -4.11 7.61 18.53
C MET A 68 -4.81 6.90 19.70
#